data_AF-A0A088E4N3-F1
#
_entry.id   AF-A0A088E4N3-F1
#
_cell.length_a   1.000
_cell.length_b   1.000
_cell.length_c   1.000
_cell.angle_alpha   90.00
_cell.angle_beta   90.00
_cell.angle_gamma   90.00
#
_symmetry.space_group_name_H-M   'P 1'
#
loop_
_entity.id
_entity.type
_entity.pdbx_description
1 polymer ?
#
loop_
_entity_poly.entity_id
_entity_poly.type
_entity_poly.pdbx_seq_one_letter_code
_entity_poly.pdbx_strand_id
1 'polypeptide(L)'
;MKTKTMLALAICLLFLSISGTMIYYGYASNVPYYRSYEVPTYSYQAQLNLWSNFHINNSILFNNASCVNASSMFSKLVEGVNLHANVNATGSSPTSYNGSYVVYEYLSTSDWTKYLGSFHGVIQNSSGQSLFFQYSPNITQYNNLTQKINQQVGISSSRFTIKLVVVANLTLHSSQGNIPVTLDKSMEVYFGSLNYTFSQDPGGNVTQTLYHQNLVKGMTGYNKMLFISGGIFALFGGVSFVYGPKAGEAMNPEAAAERTLRKLSVSGTNPPVTREVKVESARGLLKLTKTLSRTPVRFEKGYYVIDSDTAYVWYKS
;
A
#
# COMPACT_ATOMS: atom_id res chain seq x y z
N MET A 1 -32.71 -36.23 -48.05
CA MET A 1 -31.53 -35.67 -47.34
C MET A 1 -31.48 -34.13 -47.45
N LYS A 2 -32.52 -33.40 -47.00
CA LYS A 2 -32.58 -31.94 -47.25
C LYS A 2 -32.91 -31.07 -46.02
N THR A 3 -33.80 -31.49 -45.13
CA THR A 3 -34.23 -30.65 -43.99
C THR A 3 -33.26 -30.67 -42.80
N LYS A 4 -32.76 -31.84 -42.40
CA LYS A 4 -31.83 -31.97 -41.26
C LYS A 4 -30.46 -31.33 -41.52
N THR A 5 -29.98 -31.39 -42.77
CA THR A 5 -28.73 -30.78 -43.21
C THR A 5 -28.84 -29.25 -43.27
N MET A 6 -29.95 -28.71 -43.78
CA MET A 6 -30.19 -27.26 -43.74
C MET A 6 -30.32 -26.72 -42.31
N LEU A 7 -30.99 -27.45 -41.41
CA LEU A 7 -31.10 -27.05 -40.00
C LEU A 7 -29.75 -27.00 -39.31
N ALA A 8 -28.91 -28.02 -39.50
CA ALA A 8 -27.56 -28.06 -38.93
C ALA A 8 -26.69 -26.90 -39.43
N LEU A 9 -26.78 -26.58 -40.73
CA LEU A 9 -26.05 -25.47 -41.32
C LEU A 9 -26.53 -24.11 -40.79
N ALA A 10 -27.84 -23.91 -40.64
CA ALA A 10 -28.41 -22.71 -40.05
C ALA A 10 -27.97 -22.50 -38.59
N ILE A 11 -27.95 -23.56 -37.79
CA ILE A 11 -27.46 -23.52 -36.40
C ILE A 11 -25.96 -23.15 -36.37
N CYS A 12 -25.15 -23.76 -37.24
CA CYS A 12 -23.71 -23.49 -37.30
C CYS A 12 -23.41 -22.02 -37.68
N LEU A 13 -24.16 -21.46 -38.64
CA LEU A 13 -24.04 -20.05 -39.03
C LEU A 13 -24.46 -19.10 -37.90
N LEU A 14 -25.48 -19.46 -37.13
CA LEU A 14 -25.91 -18.67 -35.97
C LEU A 14 -24.82 -18.62 -34.89
N PHE A 15 -24.19 -19.75 -34.57
CA PHE A 15 -23.07 -19.79 -33.61
C PHE A 15 -21.84 -19.01 -34.09
N LEU A 16 -21.54 -19.05 -35.40
CA LEU A 16 -20.47 -18.23 -36.00
C LEU A 16 -20.76 -16.73 -35.88
N SER A 17 -22.01 -16.32 -36.14
CA SER A 17 -22.44 -14.93 -36.00
C SER A 17 -22.33 -14.44 -34.55
N ILE A 18 -22.81 -15.24 -33.58
CA ILE A 18 -22.68 -14.93 -32.15
C ILE A 18 -21.21 -14.80 -31.75
N SER A 19 -20.35 -15.73 -32.18
CA SER A 19 -18.92 -15.64 -31.89
C SER A 19 -18.29 -14.38 -32.48
N GLY A 20 -18.60 -14.04 -33.73
CA GLY A 20 -18.08 -12.83 -34.39
C GLY A 20 -18.49 -11.56 -33.66
N THR A 21 -19.77 -11.45 -33.25
CA THR A 21 -20.26 -10.30 -32.49
C THR A 21 -19.60 -10.18 -31.12
N MET A 22 -19.43 -11.28 -30.39
CA MET A 22 -18.76 -11.25 -29.08
C MET A 22 -17.27 -10.88 -29.16
N ILE A 23 -16.57 -11.35 -30.20
CA ILE A 23 -15.19 -10.94 -30.48
C ILE A 23 -15.13 -9.44 -30.80
N TYR A 24 -16.04 -8.95 -31.63
CA TYR A 24 -16.13 -7.53 -31.99
C TYR A 24 -16.40 -6.65 -30.76
N TYR A 25 -17.39 -6.98 -29.93
CA TYR A 25 -17.68 -6.24 -28.71
C TYR A 25 -16.56 -6.34 -27.67
N GLY A 26 -15.89 -7.48 -27.57
CA GLY A 26 -14.69 -7.63 -26.76
C GLY A 26 -13.56 -6.70 -27.21
N TYR A 27 -13.37 -6.52 -28.51
CA TYR A 27 -12.41 -5.57 -29.09
C TYR A 27 -12.82 -4.11 -28.88
N ALA A 28 -14.08 -3.79 -29.16
CA ALA A 28 -14.65 -2.44 -29.06
C ALA A 28 -14.81 -1.95 -27.61
N SER A 29 -14.77 -2.85 -26.62
CA SER A 29 -14.83 -2.51 -25.19
C SER A 29 -13.59 -1.78 -24.64
N ASN A 30 -12.55 -1.59 -25.46
CA ASN A 30 -11.37 -0.82 -25.10
C ASN A 30 -11.71 0.67 -25.00
N VAL A 31 -11.84 1.17 -23.77
CA VAL A 31 -12.07 2.59 -23.51
C VAL A 31 -10.75 3.23 -23.06
N PRO A 32 -10.39 4.41 -23.56
CA PRO A 32 -9.26 5.15 -23.00
C PRO A 32 -9.60 5.57 -21.57
N TYR A 33 -8.66 5.35 -20.65
CA TYR A 33 -8.78 5.87 -19.29
C TYR A 33 -7.57 6.73 -18.96
N TYR A 34 -7.79 7.67 -18.05
CA TYR A 34 -6.76 8.54 -17.51
C TYR A 34 -6.55 8.17 -16.06
N ARG A 35 -5.31 7.89 -15.69
CA ARG A 35 -4.93 7.70 -14.30
C ARG A 35 -3.93 8.78 -13.90
N SER A 36 -4.31 9.56 -12.91
CA SER A 36 -3.42 10.53 -12.28
C SER A 36 -2.52 9.79 -11.31
N TYR A 37 -1.22 10.02 -11.41
CA TYR A 37 -0.23 9.57 -10.44
C TYR A 37 0.48 10.80 -9.88
N GLU A 38 0.60 10.85 -8.56
CA GLU A 38 1.44 11.84 -7.90
C GLU A 38 2.88 11.38 -7.96
N VAL A 39 3.73 12.18 -8.60
CA VAL A 39 5.17 11.93 -8.68
C VAL A 39 5.88 13.01 -7.86
N PRO A 40 6.75 12.64 -6.91
CA PRO A 40 7.48 13.61 -6.11
C PRO A 40 8.43 14.40 -7.01
N THR A 41 8.34 15.72 -6.96
CA THR A 41 9.12 16.63 -7.81
C THR A 41 10.26 17.29 -7.06
N TYR A 42 10.01 17.66 -5.80
CA TYR A 42 10.96 18.35 -4.96
C TYR A 42 10.70 18.01 -3.51
N SER A 43 11.75 17.77 -2.74
CA SER A 43 11.66 17.58 -1.29
C SER A 43 12.68 18.49 -0.62
N TYR A 44 12.29 19.05 0.52
CA TYR A 44 13.18 19.84 1.34
C TYR A 44 13.00 19.54 2.83
N GLN A 45 14.07 19.78 3.58
CA GLN A 45 14.10 19.79 5.03
C GLN A 45 14.74 21.10 5.48
N ALA A 46 14.07 21.83 6.35
CA ALA A 46 14.58 23.04 6.97
C ALA A 46 14.55 22.90 8.49
N GLN A 47 15.64 23.29 9.15
CA GLN A 47 15.85 23.10 10.58
C GLN A 47 16.45 24.35 11.22
N LEU A 48 15.85 24.78 12.32
CA LEU A 48 16.32 25.81 13.23
C LEU A 48 16.84 25.14 14.50
N ASN A 49 18.14 25.26 14.72
CA ASN A 49 18.82 24.77 15.91
C ASN A 49 19.20 25.95 16.78
N LEU A 50 18.94 25.86 18.07
CA LEU A 50 19.40 26.83 19.06
C LEU A 50 20.41 26.12 19.97
N TRP A 51 21.44 26.80 20.43
CA TRP A 51 22.33 26.33 21.49
C TRP A 51 22.90 27.50 22.28
N SER A 52 23.43 27.21 23.46
CA SER A 52 23.97 28.22 24.36
C SER A 52 25.41 27.90 24.71
N ASN A 53 26.27 28.92 24.72
CA ASN A 53 27.60 28.86 25.29
C ASN A 53 27.63 29.79 26.50
N PHE A 54 28.06 29.29 27.66
CA PHE A 54 28.22 30.12 28.84
C PHE A 54 29.56 30.84 28.80
N HIS A 55 29.55 32.16 28.86
CA HIS A 55 30.75 32.93 29.18
C HIS A 55 30.94 32.91 30.69
N ILE A 56 32.05 32.33 31.16
CA ILE A 56 32.32 32.22 32.59
C ILE A 56 33.49 33.10 33.00
N ASN A 57 33.36 33.70 34.19
CA ASN A 57 34.45 34.41 34.83
C ASN A 57 35.60 33.45 35.13
N ASN A 58 36.82 33.94 35.01
CA ASN A 58 38.01 33.19 35.38
C ASN A 58 37.88 32.76 36.85
N SER A 59 38.01 31.45 37.11
CA SER A 59 37.80 30.90 38.45
C SER A 59 38.78 29.77 38.72
N ILE A 60 38.99 29.47 40.00
CA ILE A 60 39.85 28.37 40.45
C ILE A 60 39.35 27.02 39.88
N LEU A 61 38.04 26.88 39.65
CA LEU A 61 37.42 25.66 39.11
C LEU A 61 37.61 25.51 37.60
N PHE A 62 37.75 26.62 36.88
CA PHE A 62 37.84 26.65 35.42
C PHE A 62 38.96 27.60 35.00
N ASN A 63 40.20 27.11 35.01
CA ASN A 63 41.36 27.86 34.53
C ASN A 63 41.30 27.98 33.00
N ASN A 64 41.29 29.22 32.49
CA ASN A 64 41.39 29.58 31.07
C ASN A 64 40.25 29.11 30.15
N ALA A 65 39.12 28.63 30.67
CA ALA A 65 37.94 28.33 29.88
C ALA A 65 36.97 29.53 29.91
N SER A 66 36.99 30.39 28.89
CA SER A 66 36.06 31.53 28.80
C SER A 66 34.68 31.12 28.29
N CYS A 67 34.55 29.98 27.60
CA CYS A 67 33.29 29.49 27.05
C CYS A 67 33.12 28.00 27.36
N VAL A 68 32.00 27.63 27.97
CA VAL A 68 31.65 26.22 28.23
C VAL A 68 30.27 25.91 27.64
N ASN A 69 30.19 24.86 26.82
CA ASN A 69 28.93 24.31 26.34
C ASN A 69 28.44 23.26 27.36
N ALA A 70 27.38 23.60 28.09
CA ALA A 70 26.80 22.74 29.12
C ALA A 70 25.28 22.95 29.19
N SER A 71 24.55 21.97 29.71
CA SER A 71 23.11 22.08 29.99
C SER A 71 22.81 22.79 31.32
N SER A 72 23.82 22.94 32.17
CA SER A 72 23.74 23.68 33.44
C SER A 72 25.09 24.27 33.85
N MET A 73 25.07 25.42 34.54
CA MET A 73 26.28 26.08 35.07
C MET A 73 25.99 26.81 36.39
N PHE A 74 26.98 27.01 37.25
CA PHE A 74 26.78 27.73 38.52
C PHE A 74 26.50 29.22 38.28
N SER A 75 25.50 29.76 39.00
CA SER A 75 25.00 31.11 38.78
C SER A 75 26.08 32.20 38.87
N LYS A 76 26.94 32.05 39.87
CA LYS A 76 28.05 32.98 40.20
C LYS A 76 29.22 32.93 39.22
N LEU A 77 29.33 31.87 38.42
CA LEU A 77 30.44 31.72 37.48
C LEU A 77 30.11 32.28 36.11
N VAL A 78 28.82 32.40 35.74
CA VAL A 78 28.44 32.91 34.42
C VAL A 78 28.42 34.43 34.43
N GLU A 79 29.21 34.99 33.53
CA GLU A 79 29.22 36.41 33.21
C GLU A 79 28.17 36.74 32.14
N GLY A 80 27.96 35.83 31.19
CA GLY A 80 27.00 35.98 30.11
C GLY A 80 26.61 34.66 29.45
N VAL A 81 25.52 34.67 28.69
CA VAL A 81 25.09 33.51 27.91
C VAL A 81 25.08 33.89 26.44
N ASN A 82 25.93 33.28 25.62
CA ASN A 82 25.89 33.47 24.17
C ASN A 82 24.91 32.47 23.58
N LEU A 83 23.84 32.99 23.01
CA LEU A 83 22.77 32.21 22.42
C LEU A 83 22.96 32.23 20.92
N HIS A 84 23.12 31.03 20.39
CA HIS A 84 23.48 30.77 19.02
C HIS A 84 22.34 30.06 18.34
N ALA A 85 22.13 30.40 17.08
CA ALA A 85 21.09 29.81 16.28
C ALA A 85 21.61 29.49 14.89
N ASN A 86 21.18 28.36 14.37
CA ASN A 86 21.53 27.88 13.05
C ASN A 86 20.31 27.46 12.28
N VAL A 87 20.21 28.00 11.07
CA VAL A 87 19.24 27.59 10.08
C VAL A 87 19.97 26.76 9.03
N ASN A 88 19.49 25.55 8.80
CA ASN A 88 19.94 24.67 7.74
C ASN A 88 18.77 24.29 6.86
N ALA A 89 18.95 24.38 5.54
CA ALA A 89 17.99 23.86 4.57
C ALA A 89 18.70 22.93 3.59
N THR A 90 18.15 21.74 3.39
CA THR A 90 18.62 20.74 2.41
C THR A 90 17.47 20.34 1.49
N GLY A 91 17.78 19.99 0.24
CA GLY A 91 16.76 19.60 -0.74
C GLY A 91 17.35 18.87 -1.96
N SER A 92 16.46 18.27 -2.77
CA SER A 92 16.82 17.40 -3.90
C SER A 92 17.30 18.12 -5.18
N SER A 93 17.37 19.46 -5.17
CA SER A 93 17.82 20.33 -6.27
C SER A 93 18.41 21.62 -5.68
N PRO A 94 19.20 22.46 -6.39
CA PRO A 94 20.04 23.46 -5.72
C PRO A 94 19.17 24.36 -4.85
N THR A 95 19.41 24.28 -3.55
CA THR A 95 18.61 24.96 -2.53
C THR A 95 19.47 26.10 -2.03
N SER A 96 19.19 27.30 -2.55
CA SER A 96 19.63 28.54 -1.91
C SER A 96 18.47 29.08 -1.11
N TYR A 97 18.77 29.81 -0.05
CA TYR A 97 17.72 30.39 0.76
C TYR A 97 18.15 31.75 1.29
N ASN A 98 17.20 32.65 1.35
CA ASN A 98 17.32 33.94 2.01
C ASN A 98 16.13 34.13 2.93
N GLY A 99 16.14 35.19 3.73
CA GLY A 99 15.02 35.44 4.62
C GLY A 99 15.29 36.51 5.64
N SER A 100 14.48 36.49 6.68
CA SER A 100 14.67 37.29 7.87
C SER A 100 14.36 36.46 9.11
N TYR A 101 14.89 36.87 10.23
CA TYR A 101 14.49 36.33 11.52
C TYR A 101 14.09 37.45 12.46
N VAL A 102 13.22 37.10 13.38
CA VAL A 102 12.85 37.92 14.52
C VAL A 102 13.05 37.08 15.76
N VAL A 103 13.71 37.65 16.75
CA VAL A 103 13.82 37.02 18.06
C VAL A 103 13.10 37.90 19.06
N TYR A 104 12.11 37.31 19.72
CA TYR A 104 11.36 37.93 20.80
C TYR A 104 11.95 37.51 22.12
N GLU A 105 12.18 38.49 22.98
CA GLU A 105 12.72 38.28 24.31
C GLU A 105 11.67 38.52 25.38
N TYR A 106 11.57 37.57 26.30
CA TYR A 106 10.72 37.63 27.46
C TYR A 106 11.52 37.35 28.73
N LEU A 107 11.20 38.10 29.76
CA LEU A 107 11.65 37.86 31.12
C LEU A 107 10.46 37.38 31.92
N SER A 108 10.55 36.20 32.52
CA SER A 108 9.47 35.64 33.33
C SER A 108 9.95 35.23 34.71
N THR A 109 9.02 35.19 35.65
CA THR A 109 9.14 34.57 36.97
C THR A 109 8.00 33.56 37.11
N SER A 110 7.84 32.97 38.29
CA SER A 110 6.65 32.20 38.65
C SER A 110 5.35 33.00 38.55
N ASP A 111 5.43 34.33 38.72
CA ASP A 111 4.26 35.17 38.98
C ASP A 111 3.93 36.14 37.84
N TRP A 112 4.89 36.43 36.96
CA TRP A 112 4.69 37.36 35.85
C TRP A 112 5.61 37.07 34.68
N THR A 113 5.21 37.54 33.49
CA THR A 113 6.03 37.55 32.28
C THR A 113 5.99 38.93 31.66
N LYS A 114 7.16 39.46 31.28
CA LYS A 114 7.34 40.75 30.64
C LYS A 114 8.06 40.59 29.31
N TYR A 115 7.47 41.12 28.25
CA TYR A 115 8.15 41.29 26.97
C TYR A 115 9.22 42.38 27.09
N LEU A 116 10.45 42.07 26.72
CA LEU A 116 11.59 42.99 26.77
C LEU A 116 11.84 43.69 25.43
N GLY A 117 11.57 43.01 24.33
CA GLY A 117 11.75 43.57 22.99
C GLY A 117 11.95 42.49 21.94
N SER A 118 12.21 42.94 20.72
CA SER A 118 12.55 42.08 19.60
C SER A 118 13.77 42.61 18.86
N PHE A 119 14.59 41.69 18.36
CA PHE A 119 15.64 42.02 17.40
C PHE A 119 15.37 41.32 16.07
N HIS A 120 15.72 42.02 15.00
CA HIS A 120 15.48 41.58 13.63
C HIS A 120 16.82 41.41 12.93
N GLY A 121 16.93 40.38 12.10
CA GLY A 121 18.08 40.19 11.24
C GLY A 121 17.68 39.67 9.87
N VAL A 122 18.59 39.83 8.92
CA VAL A 122 18.43 39.36 7.54
C VAL A 122 19.31 38.14 7.33
N ILE A 123 18.75 37.15 6.65
CA ILE A 123 19.42 35.93 6.22
C ILE A 123 19.78 36.13 4.76
N GLN A 124 21.06 36.36 4.48
CA GLN A 124 21.56 36.53 3.12
C GLN A 124 22.16 35.23 2.58
N ASN A 125 21.84 34.99 1.31
CA ASN A 125 22.08 33.80 0.50
C ASN A 125 23.28 32.94 0.92
N SER A 126 23.03 31.89 1.70
CA SER A 126 24.03 30.91 2.13
C SER A 126 23.83 29.61 1.35
N SER A 127 24.52 29.47 0.23
CA SER A 127 24.58 28.20 -0.51
C SER A 127 25.24 27.12 0.35
N GLY A 128 24.43 26.31 1.02
CA GLY A 128 24.89 25.16 1.82
C GLY A 128 25.62 25.50 3.13
N GLN A 129 25.67 26.77 3.55
CA GLN A 129 26.24 27.16 4.83
C GLN A 129 25.16 27.34 5.89
N SER A 130 25.42 26.76 7.06
CA SER A 130 24.74 27.04 8.31
C SER A 130 24.86 28.51 8.67
N LEU A 131 23.73 29.19 8.85
CA LEU A 131 23.77 30.57 9.34
C LEU A 131 24.03 30.56 10.83
N PHE A 132 24.66 31.61 11.33
CA PHE A 132 24.94 31.76 12.73
C PHE A 132 24.59 33.18 13.15
N PHE A 133 23.69 33.32 14.11
CA PHE A 133 23.53 34.57 14.82
C PHE A 133 23.75 34.36 16.31
N GLN A 134 24.33 35.37 16.96
CA GLN A 134 24.70 35.36 18.37
C GLN A 134 23.94 36.47 19.10
N TYR A 135 23.35 36.11 20.22
CA TYR A 135 22.73 37.03 21.16
C TYR A 135 23.30 36.84 22.56
N SER A 136 23.62 37.94 23.24
CA SER A 136 24.27 37.92 24.55
C SER A 136 23.45 38.78 25.53
N PRO A 137 22.51 38.19 26.31
CA PRO A 137 21.69 38.93 27.24
C PRO A 137 22.54 39.45 28.41
N ASN A 138 22.25 40.67 28.85
CA ASN A 138 22.89 41.26 30.03
C ASN A 138 22.18 40.79 31.31
N ILE A 139 22.74 39.73 31.93
CA ILE A 139 22.16 39.07 33.11
C ILE A 139 21.99 40.07 34.28
N THR A 140 22.97 40.93 34.51
CA THR A 140 22.94 41.94 35.58
C THR A 140 21.76 42.90 35.40
N GLN A 141 21.50 43.32 34.16
CA GLN A 141 20.36 44.17 33.83
C GLN A 141 19.02 43.47 34.13
N TYR A 142 18.90 42.17 33.82
CA TYR A 142 17.67 41.42 34.05
C TYR A 142 17.42 41.10 35.50
N ASN A 143 18.46 40.83 36.28
CA ASN A 143 18.33 40.69 37.72
C ASN A 143 17.82 42.00 38.35
N ASN A 144 18.41 43.14 37.97
CA ASN A 144 17.97 44.46 38.45
C ASN A 144 16.52 44.78 38.04
N LEU A 145 16.14 44.45 36.80
CA LEU A 145 14.78 44.65 36.31
C LEU A 145 13.78 43.76 37.06
N THR A 146 14.12 42.50 37.28
CA THR A 146 13.30 41.54 38.04
C THR A 146 13.05 42.05 39.45
N GLN A 147 14.10 42.50 40.15
CA GLN A 147 13.98 43.06 41.50
C GLN A 147 13.07 44.29 41.54
N LYS A 148 13.22 45.22 40.58
CA LYS A 148 12.36 46.42 40.49
C LYS A 148 10.90 46.06 40.27
N ILE A 149 10.60 45.13 39.36
CA ILE A 149 9.22 44.70 39.10
C ILE A 149 8.66 44.03 40.35
N ASN A 150 9.40 43.10 40.95
CA ASN A 150 8.99 42.39 42.16
C ASN A 150 8.67 43.35 43.32
N GLN A 151 9.49 44.39 43.52
CA GLN A 151 9.21 45.44 44.49
C GLN A 151 7.92 46.21 44.17
N GLN A 152 7.67 46.53 42.89
CA GLN A 152 6.46 47.25 42.46
C GLN A 152 5.18 46.42 42.63
N VAL A 153 5.24 45.11 42.37
CA VAL A 153 4.09 44.21 42.49
C VAL A 153 3.94 43.58 43.88
N GLY A 154 4.89 43.82 44.80
CA GLY A 154 4.86 43.27 46.15
C GLY A 154 5.15 41.77 46.22
N ILE A 155 5.93 41.24 45.29
CA ILE A 155 6.26 39.80 45.18
C ILE A 155 7.72 39.57 45.56
N SER A 156 8.03 38.41 46.14
CA SER A 156 9.37 38.06 46.63
C SER A 156 10.07 37.02 45.74
N SER A 157 9.90 37.10 44.42
CA SER A 157 10.56 36.15 43.53
C SER A 157 12.06 36.49 43.39
N SER A 158 12.92 35.49 43.59
CA SER A 158 14.38 35.62 43.46
C SER A 158 14.91 34.97 42.18
N ARG A 159 14.02 34.37 41.39
CA ARG A 159 14.37 33.54 40.24
C ARG A 159 13.63 34.06 39.02
N PHE A 160 14.32 34.05 37.90
CA PHE A 160 13.73 34.46 36.63
C PHE A 160 14.16 33.51 35.51
N THR A 161 13.40 33.51 34.44
CA THR A 161 13.69 32.79 33.21
C THR A 161 13.78 33.82 32.10
N ILE A 162 14.81 33.71 31.26
CA ILE A 162 14.86 34.39 29.98
C ILE A 162 14.32 33.41 28.95
N LYS A 163 13.20 33.77 28.31
CA LYS A 163 12.65 33.02 27.19
C LYS A 163 12.92 33.79 25.90
N LEU A 164 13.57 33.12 24.96
CA LEU A 164 13.75 33.60 23.60
C LEU A 164 12.89 32.79 22.66
N VAL A 165 12.11 33.49 21.83
CA VAL A 165 11.33 32.87 20.76
C VAL A 165 11.92 33.37 19.44
N VAL A 166 12.52 32.47 18.70
CA VAL A 166 13.09 32.74 17.38
C VAL A 166 12.07 32.34 16.33
N VAL A 167 11.76 33.26 15.43
CA VAL A 167 10.94 33.02 14.24
C VAL A 167 11.78 33.39 13.01
N ALA A 168 12.14 32.39 12.21
CA ALA A 168 12.85 32.57 10.95
C ALA A 168 11.88 32.37 9.77
N ASN A 169 11.75 33.40 8.93
CA ASN A 169 11.00 33.34 7.69
C ASN A 169 11.98 33.24 6.53
N LEU A 170 12.00 32.08 5.89
CA LEU A 170 12.90 31.73 4.81
C LEU A 170 12.13 31.69 3.50
N THR A 171 12.79 32.04 2.42
CA THR A 171 12.37 31.74 1.06
C THR A 171 13.40 30.77 0.47
N LEU A 172 12.98 29.52 0.26
CA LEU A 172 13.79 28.53 -0.42
C LEU A 172 13.66 28.75 -1.92
N HIS A 173 14.78 28.99 -2.59
CA HIS A 173 14.86 29.10 -4.03
C HIS A 173 15.23 27.74 -4.62
N SER A 174 14.32 27.21 -5.45
CA SER A 174 14.51 25.97 -6.18
C SER A 174 14.26 26.18 -7.67
N SER A 175 14.64 25.19 -8.50
CA SER A 175 14.31 25.16 -9.92
C SER A 175 12.80 25.14 -10.22
N GLN A 176 11.98 24.79 -9.23
CA GLN A 176 10.51 24.73 -9.35
C GLN A 176 9.81 26.00 -8.82
N GLY A 177 10.57 26.94 -8.27
CA GLY A 177 10.05 28.20 -7.74
C GLY A 177 10.52 28.50 -6.32
N ASN A 178 9.94 29.55 -5.78
CA ASN A 178 10.23 30.06 -4.43
C ASN A 178 9.22 29.50 -3.44
N ILE A 179 9.72 28.83 -2.39
CA ILE A 179 8.88 28.20 -1.37
C ILE A 179 9.08 28.96 -0.05
N PRO A 180 8.05 29.64 0.48
CA PRO A 180 8.14 30.27 1.79
C PRO A 180 8.13 29.19 2.88
N VAL A 181 9.03 29.32 3.85
CA VAL A 181 9.15 28.42 5.00
C VAL A 181 9.27 29.24 6.27
N THR A 182 8.42 28.99 7.24
CA THR A 182 8.54 29.59 8.58
C THR A 182 9.03 28.52 9.54
N LEU A 183 10.09 28.84 10.28
CA LEU A 183 10.64 28.02 11.34
C LEU A 183 10.53 28.79 12.65
N ASP A 184 9.95 28.18 13.66
CA ASP A 184 9.84 28.74 15.00
C ASP A 184 10.48 27.80 16.01
N LYS A 185 11.28 28.36 16.91
CA LYS A 185 11.87 27.61 18.02
C LYS A 185 12.03 28.51 19.23
N SER A 186 11.75 27.96 20.41
CA SER A 186 11.95 28.67 21.65
C SER A 186 13.02 28.01 22.52
N MET A 187 13.65 28.85 23.33
CA MET A 187 14.73 28.50 24.22
C MET A 187 14.50 29.23 25.54
N GLU A 188 14.59 28.48 26.63
CA GLU A 188 14.42 29.00 27.99
C GLU A 188 15.69 28.78 28.79
N VAL A 189 16.21 29.88 29.33
CA VAL A 189 17.35 29.89 30.24
C VAL A 189 16.84 30.28 31.61
N TYR A 190 16.83 29.34 32.54
CA TYR A 190 16.37 29.55 33.90
C TYR A 190 17.53 29.99 34.79
N PHE A 191 17.32 31.09 35.54
CA PHE A 191 18.26 31.69 36.46
C PHE A 191 17.83 31.35 37.89
N GLY A 192 18.34 30.22 38.38
CA GLY A 192 18.11 29.75 39.75
C GLY A 192 19.11 30.33 40.75
N SER A 193 18.85 30.09 42.04
CA SER A 193 19.72 30.56 43.14
C SER A 193 21.12 29.93 43.12
N LEU A 194 21.26 28.72 42.55
CA LEU A 194 22.53 27.98 42.49
C LEU A 194 22.98 27.70 41.05
N ASN A 195 22.06 27.30 40.18
CA ASN A 195 22.37 26.82 38.83
C ASN A 195 21.54 27.55 37.77
N TYR A 196 22.12 27.67 36.59
CA TYR A 196 21.41 27.84 35.33
C TYR A 196 20.97 26.49 34.81
N THR A 197 19.76 26.43 34.25
CA THR A 197 19.31 25.27 33.50
C THR A 197 18.71 25.71 32.19
N PHE A 198 18.79 24.82 31.23
CA PHE A 198 18.44 25.08 29.86
C PHE A 198 17.33 24.14 29.38
N SER A 199 16.35 24.70 28.68
CA SER A 199 15.31 23.93 27.99
C SER A 199 15.09 24.45 26.56
N GLN A 200 14.80 23.54 25.64
CA GLN A 200 14.43 23.84 24.26
C GLN A 200 13.12 23.16 23.92
N ASP A 201 12.28 23.87 23.17
CA ASP A 201 11.13 23.24 22.54
C ASP A 201 11.59 22.33 21.39
N PRO A 202 10.90 21.20 21.14
CA PRO A 202 11.23 20.28 20.06
C PRO A 202 10.95 20.83 18.64
N GLY A 203 10.42 22.06 18.54
CA GLY A 203 10.07 22.72 17.28
C GLY A 203 11.26 23.13 16.42
N GLY A 204 10.96 23.80 15.30
CA GLY A 204 11.95 24.35 14.38
C GLY A 204 12.36 23.42 13.23
N ASN A 205 11.65 22.31 13.00
CA ASN A 205 11.89 21.41 11.88
C ASN A 205 10.68 21.35 10.95
N VAL A 206 10.91 21.59 9.66
CA VAL A 206 9.89 21.46 8.60
C VAL A 206 10.43 20.52 7.52
N THR A 207 9.64 19.51 7.17
CA THR A 207 9.93 18.61 6.05
C THR A 207 8.72 18.57 5.14
N GLN A 208 8.91 18.84 3.85
CA GLN A 208 7.83 18.80 2.88
C GLN A 208 8.30 18.20 1.55
N THR A 209 7.41 17.42 0.94
CA THR A 209 7.57 16.89 -0.41
C THR A 209 6.46 17.47 -1.29
N LEU A 210 6.86 18.10 -2.40
CA LEU A 210 5.98 18.57 -3.44
C LEU A 210 5.80 17.48 -4.49
N TYR A 211 4.57 17.38 -5.00
CA TYR A 211 4.18 16.40 -6.01
C TYR A 211 3.58 17.13 -7.21
N HIS A 212 3.87 16.65 -8.42
CA HIS A 212 3.09 17.00 -9.60
C HIS A 212 2.17 15.84 -10.00
N GLN A 213 1.04 16.17 -10.59
CA GLN A 213 0.16 15.17 -11.19
C GLN A 213 0.67 14.81 -12.58
N ASN A 214 1.02 13.53 -12.79
CA ASN A 214 1.28 13.01 -14.11
C ASN A 214 0.06 12.21 -14.60
N LEU A 215 -0.45 12.59 -15.77
CA LEU A 215 -1.60 11.96 -16.40
C LEU A 215 -1.11 10.89 -17.36
N VAL A 216 -1.22 9.62 -16.96
CA VAL A 216 -0.91 8.51 -17.84
C VAL A 216 -2.18 8.09 -18.57
N LYS A 217 -2.11 8.10 -19.90
CA LYS A 217 -3.16 7.58 -20.78
C LYS A 217 -2.98 6.07 -20.93
N GLY A 218 -3.99 5.31 -20.52
CA GLY A 218 -4.05 3.86 -20.68
C GLY A 218 -5.26 3.42 -21.49
N MET A 219 -5.30 2.15 -21.87
CA MET A 219 -6.49 1.49 -22.41
C MET A 219 -6.91 0.41 -21.43
N THR A 220 -8.22 0.29 -21.16
CA THR A 220 -8.77 -0.68 -20.18
C THR A 220 -8.47 -2.14 -20.50
N GLY A 221 -7.92 -2.41 -21.69
CA GLY A 221 -7.60 -3.75 -22.18
C GLY A 221 -8.86 -4.47 -22.63
N TYR A 222 -8.68 -5.46 -23.52
CA TYR A 222 -9.80 -6.23 -24.06
C TYR A 222 -10.53 -6.94 -22.94
N ASN A 223 -11.86 -6.97 -23.00
CA ASN A 223 -12.65 -7.82 -22.13
C ASN A 223 -12.39 -9.30 -22.51
N LYS A 224 -11.36 -9.88 -21.91
CA LYS A 224 -10.91 -11.26 -22.15
C LYS A 224 -12.02 -12.28 -21.88
N MET A 225 -12.97 -11.96 -21.00
CA MET A 225 -14.11 -12.82 -20.71
C MET A 225 -15.03 -12.90 -21.93
N LEU A 226 -15.46 -11.77 -22.51
CA LEU A 226 -16.27 -11.78 -23.74
C LEU A 226 -15.56 -12.49 -24.90
N PHE A 227 -14.25 -12.31 -25.02
CA PHE A 227 -13.45 -12.93 -26.07
C PHE A 227 -13.28 -14.45 -25.91
N ILE A 228 -12.86 -14.91 -24.72
CA ILE A 228 -12.51 -16.31 -24.45
C ILE A 228 -13.74 -17.13 -24.06
N SER A 229 -14.58 -16.66 -23.13
CA SER A 229 -15.71 -17.45 -22.66
C SER A 229 -16.93 -17.36 -23.59
N GLY A 230 -17.07 -16.29 -24.37
CA GLY A 230 -18.19 -16.11 -25.28
C GLY A 230 -17.91 -16.69 -26.67
N GLY A 231 -16.90 -16.15 -27.35
CA GLY A 231 -16.60 -16.52 -28.75
C GLY A 231 -16.16 -17.98 -28.91
N ILE A 232 -15.21 -18.43 -28.09
CA ILE A 232 -14.65 -19.78 -28.22
C ILE A 232 -15.69 -20.85 -27.84
N PHE A 233 -16.46 -20.66 -26.76
CA PHE A 233 -17.53 -21.60 -26.40
C PHE A 233 -18.64 -21.66 -27.45
N ALA A 234 -19.03 -20.52 -28.05
CA ALA A 234 -20.01 -20.51 -29.13
C ALA A 234 -19.53 -21.29 -30.35
N LEU A 235 -18.25 -21.15 -30.72
CA LEU A 235 -17.61 -21.91 -31.79
C LEU A 235 -17.63 -23.42 -31.54
N PHE A 236 -17.17 -23.85 -30.35
CA PHE A 236 -17.14 -25.28 -30.03
C PHE A 236 -18.54 -25.87 -29.81
N GLY A 237 -19.47 -25.11 -29.22
CA GLY A 237 -20.86 -25.52 -29.04
C GLY A 237 -21.56 -25.83 -30.37
N GLY A 238 -21.34 -25.00 -31.39
CA GLY A 238 -21.86 -25.24 -32.75
C GLY A 238 -21.32 -26.55 -33.36
N VAL A 239 -20.02 -26.80 -33.23
CA VAL A 239 -19.39 -28.04 -33.73
C VAL A 239 -19.90 -29.28 -32.98
N SER A 240 -19.99 -29.22 -31.65
CA SER A 240 -20.50 -30.32 -30.84
C SER A 240 -21.96 -30.66 -31.15
N PHE A 241 -22.79 -29.67 -31.47
CA PHE A 241 -24.20 -29.90 -31.81
C PHE A 241 -24.38 -30.59 -33.17
N VAL A 242 -23.52 -30.27 -34.14
CA VAL A 242 -23.58 -30.85 -35.50
C VAL A 242 -23.02 -32.27 -35.54
N TYR A 243 -21.96 -32.55 -34.77
CA TYR A 243 -21.24 -33.83 -34.82
C TYR A 243 -21.52 -34.79 -33.66
N GLY A 244 -22.03 -34.30 -32.53
CA GLY A 244 -22.37 -35.11 -31.34
C GLY A 244 -23.36 -36.25 -31.61
N PRO A 245 -24.45 -36.05 -32.39
CA PRO A 245 -25.40 -37.12 -32.70
C PRO A 245 -24.79 -38.24 -33.57
N LYS A 246 -23.86 -37.91 -34.46
CA LYS A 246 -23.21 -38.89 -35.36
C LYS A 246 -22.17 -39.75 -34.66
N ALA A 247 -21.60 -39.28 -33.55
CA ALA A 247 -20.66 -40.06 -32.74
C ALA A 247 -21.34 -41.24 -32.00
N GLY A 248 -22.65 -41.14 -31.72
CA GLY A 248 -23.43 -42.21 -31.08
C GLY A 248 -23.85 -43.34 -32.02
N GLU A 249 -24.06 -43.04 -33.31
CA GLU A 249 -24.51 -44.02 -34.33
C GLU A 249 -23.37 -44.94 -34.82
N ALA A 250 -22.10 -44.62 -34.51
CA ALA A 250 -20.94 -45.42 -34.91
C ALA A 250 -20.63 -46.61 -33.95
N MET A 251 -21.36 -46.76 -32.83
CA MET A 251 -21.17 -47.89 -31.92
C MET A 251 -21.95 -49.12 -32.38
N ASN A 252 -21.23 -50.23 -32.63
CA ASN A 252 -21.83 -51.51 -32.98
C ASN A 252 -22.93 -51.88 -31.95
N PRO A 253 -24.18 -52.08 -32.42
CA PRO A 253 -25.27 -52.74 -31.72
C PRO A 253 -24.96 -53.70 -30.57
N GLU A 254 -24.09 -54.67 -30.83
CA GLU A 254 -23.73 -55.74 -29.92
C GLU A 254 -22.73 -55.26 -28.86
N ALA A 255 -21.80 -54.38 -29.24
CA ALA A 255 -20.83 -53.79 -28.32
C ALA A 255 -21.50 -52.88 -27.27
N ALA A 256 -22.57 -52.16 -27.65
CA ALA A 256 -23.36 -51.38 -26.72
C ALA A 256 -24.13 -52.27 -25.73
N ALA A 257 -24.68 -53.40 -26.20
CA ALA A 257 -25.37 -54.37 -25.36
C ALA A 257 -24.42 -55.08 -24.39
N GLU A 258 -23.24 -55.50 -24.86
CA GLU A 258 -22.18 -56.09 -24.02
C GLU A 258 -21.72 -55.11 -22.93
N ARG A 259 -21.47 -53.84 -23.27
CA ARG A 259 -21.10 -52.80 -22.28
C ARG A 259 -22.17 -52.62 -21.22
N THR A 260 -23.43 -52.73 -21.61
CA THR A 260 -24.57 -52.62 -20.69
C THR A 260 -24.67 -53.85 -19.80
N LEU A 261 -24.57 -55.06 -20.36
CA LEU A 261 -24.51 -56.31 -19.59
C LEU A 261 -23.37 -56.31 -18.57
N ARG A 262 -22.17 -55.86 -18.97
CA ARG A 262 -21.01 -55.73 -18.07
C ARG A 262 -21.28 -54.82 -16.87
N LYS A 263 -22.02 -53.73 -17.06
CA LYS A 263 -22.37 -52.79 -15.98
C LYS A 263 -23.44 -53.36 -15.05
N LEU A 264 -24.35 -54.16 -15.58
CA LEU A 264 -25.48 -54.73 -14.82
C LEU A 264 -25.16 -56.08 -14.18
N SER A 265 -24.08 -56.75 -14.60
CA SER A 265 -23.76 -58.10 -14.15
C SER A 265 -22.96 -58.14 -12.86
N VAL A 266 -23.17 -59.20 -12.08
CA VAL A 266 -22.33 -59.57 -10.91
C VAL A 266 -21.38 -60.70 -11.33
N SER A 267 -20.16 -60.73 -10.82
CA SER A 267 -19.22 -61.83 -11.08
C SER A 267 -19.66 -63.11 -10.37
N GLY A 268 -19.63 -64.25 -11.06
CA GLY A 268 -19.97 -65.55 -10.47
C GLY A 268 -19.31 -66.72 -11.18
N THR A 269 -19.60 -67.93 -10.68
CA THR A 269 -19.09 -69.20 -11.23
C THR A 269 -19.79 -69.57 -12.54
N ASN A 270 -19.27 -70.58 -13.23
CA ASN A 270 -19.89 -71.15 -14.42
C ASN A 270 -21.35 -71.56 -14.17
N PRO A 271 -22.22 -71.51 -15.20
CA PRO A 271 -23.64 -71.82 -15.05
C PRO A 271 -23.87 -73.24 -14.50
N PRO A 272 -24.82 -73.44 -13.57
CA PRO A 272 -25.14 -74.76 -13.03
C PRO A 272 -25.72 -75.68 -14.13
N VAL A 273 -25.19 -76.90 -14.24
CA VAL A 273 -25.31 -77.79 -15.43
C VAL A 273 -26.66 -78.50 -15.57
N THR A 274 -27.71 -78.08 -14.87
CA THR A 274 -28.98 -78.84 -14.85
C THR A 274 -29.78 -78.69 -16.17
N ARG A 275 -29.88 -77.49 -16.75
CA ARG A 275 -30.35 -77.22 -18.13
C ARG A 275 -29.77 -75.90 -18.66
N GLU A 276 -29.12 -75.92 -19.82
CA GLU A 276 -28.52 -74.74 -20.45
C GLU A 276 -29.18 -74.39 -21.80
N VAL A 277 -29.55 -73.13 -21.99
CA VAL A 277 -30.07 -72.59 -23.26
C VAL A 277 -29.14 -71.49 -23.76
N LYS A 278 -28.54 -71.70 -24.93
CA LYS A 278 -27.64 -70.73 -25.55
C LYS A 278 -28.42 -69.59 -26.21
N VAL A 279 -28.06 -68.36 -25.86
CA VAL A 279 -28.59 -67.13 -26.46
C VAL A 279 -27.58 -66.65 -27.52
N GLU A 280 -28.08 -66.32 -28.71
CA GLU A 280 -27.22 -66.06 -29.88
C GLU A 280 -26.56 -64.66 -29.90
N SER A 281 -27.05 -63.71 -29.09
CA SER A 281 -26.55 -62.32 -29.09
C SER A 281 -26.53 -61.69 -27.69
N ALA A 282 -25.64 -60.71 -27.49
CA ALA A 282 -25.57 -59.92 -26.26
C ALA A 282 -26.86 -59.10 -26.09
N ARG A 283 -27.44 -58.63 -27.21
CA ARG A 283 -28.75 -57.98 -27.23
C ARG A 283 -29.87 -58.91 -26.77
N GLY A 284 -29.88 -60.15 -27.25
CA GLY A 284 -30.86 -61.17 -26.85
C GLY A 284 -30.81 -61.41 -25.35
N LEU A 285 -29.60 -61.55 -24.78
CA LEU A 285 -29.44 -61.75 -23.35
C LEU A 285 -29.83 -60.50 -22.55
N LEU A 286 -29.49 -59.29 -23.01
CA LEU A 286 -29.89 -58.04 -22.36
C LEU A 286 -31.40 -57.81 -22.39
N LYS A 287 -32.10 -58.33 -23.41
CA LYS A 287 -33.56 -58.30 -23.45
C LYS A 287 -34.14 -59.29 -22.44
N LEU A 288 -33.59 -60.51 -22.38
CA LEU A 288 -33.99 -61.53 -21.42
C LEU A 288 -33.77 -61.09 -19.96
N THR A 289 -32.64 -60.46 -19.62
CA THR A 289 -32.38 -59.95 -18.27
C THR A 289 -33.44 -58.93 -17.84
N LYS A 290 -33.84 -58.04 -18.74
CA LYS A 290 -34.88 -57.04 -18.49
C LYS A 290 -36.25 -57.67 -18.36
N THR A 291 -36.59 -58.63 -19.24
CA THR A 291 -37.89 -59.31 -19.21
C THR A 291 -38.05 -60.15 -17.93
N LEU A 292 -37.03 -60.91 -17.55
CA LEU A 292 -37.05 -61.77 -16.37
C LEU A 292 -36.77 -60.99 -15.07
N SER A 293 -36.39 -59.72 -15.17
CA SER A 293 -35.99 -58.87 -14.02
C SER A 293 -34.93 -59.55 -13.14
N ARG A 294 -33.98 -60.24 -13.76
CA ARG A 294 -32.89 -60.95 -13.09
C ARG A 294 -31.56 -60.27 -13.36
N THR A 295 -30.70 -60.26 -12.35
CA THR A 295 -29.34 -59.76 -12.47
C THR A 295 -28.49 -60.77 -13.25
N PRO A 296 -27.86 -60.39 -14.37
CA PRO A 296 -26.98 -61.30 -15.09
C PRO A 296 -25.74 -61.63 -14.27
N VAL A 297 -25.25 -62.85 -14.40
CA VAL A 297 -23.99 -63.30 -13.81
C VAL A 297 -22.93 -63.36 -14.89
N ARG A 298 -21.80 -62.70 -14.66
CA ARG A 298 -20.63 -62.73 -15.53
C ARG A 298 -19.70 -63.86 -15.10
N PHE A 299 -19.29 -64.67 -16.05
CA PHE A 299 -18.29 -65.72 -15.88
C PHE A 299 -17.20 -65.60 -16.95
N GLU A 300 -16.23 -66.50 -16.93
CA GLU A 300 -15.03 -66.42 -17.77
C GLU A 300 -15.34 -66.36 -19.27
N LYS A 301 -16.34 -67.12 -19.73
CA LYS A 301 -16.65 -67.28 -21.16
C LYS A 301 -17.89 -66.50 -21.62
N GLY A 302 -18.52 -65.71 -20.74
CA GLY A 302 -19.72 -64.97 -21.12
C GLY A 302 -20.56 -64.44 -19.96
N TYR A 303 -21.86 -64.36 -20.20
CA TYR A 303 -22.86 -63.91 -19.24
C TYR A 303 -24.03 -64.89 -19.24
N TYR A 304 -24.66 -65.10 -18.08
CA TYR A 304 -25.88 -65.90 -17.99
C TYR A 304 -26.91 -65.33 -17.03
N VAL A 305 -28.15 -65.79 -17.16
CA VAL A 305 -29.25 -65.55 -16.24
C VAL A 305 -29.88 -66.88 -15.89
N ILE A 306 -30.18 -67.10 -14.61
CA ILE A 306 -30.92 -68.28 -14.16
C ILE A 306 -32.38 -67.89 -13.98
N ASP A 307 -33.28 -68.70 -14.53
CA ASP A 307 -34.70 -68.68 -14.18
C ASP A 307 -35.18 -70.10 -13.93
N SER A 308 -35.72 -70.33 -12.72
CA SER A 308 -36.03 -71.66 -12.19
C SER A 308 -34.82 -72.62 -12.34
N ASP A 309 -34.96 -73.71 -13.10
CA ASP A 309 -33.89 -74.71 -13.32
C ASP A 309 -33.15 -74.54 -14.66
N THR A 310 -33.33 -73.41 -15.36
CA THR A 310 -32.71 -73.17 -16.69
C THR A 310 -31.76 -71.98 -16.66
N ALA A 311 -30.53 -72.20 -17.14
CA ALA A 311 -29.55 -71.15 -17.35
C ALA A 311 -29.55 -70.68 -18.82
N TYR A 312 -29.88 -69.41 -19.05
CA TYR A 312 -29.78 -68.76 -20.37
C TYR A 312 -28.40 -68.12 -20.50
N VAL A 313 -27.58 -68.61 -21.43
CA VAL A 313 -26.15 -68.27 -21.51
C VAL A 313 -25.82 -67.63 -22.86
N TRP A 314 -25.20 -66.45 -22.85
CA TRP A 314 -24.54 -65.89 -24.03
C TRP A 314 -23.03 -66.01 -23.86
N TYR A 315 -22.40 -66.70 -24.81
CA TYR A 315 -20.95 -66.83 -24.88
C TYR A 315 -20.35 -65.65 -25.63
N LYS A 316 -19.30 -65.07 -25.06
CA LYS A 316 -18.54 -64.02 -25.75
C LYS A 316 -17.78 -64.67 -26.90
N SER A 317 -18.01 -64.19 -28.12
CA SER A 317 -17.22 -64.51 -29.32
C SER A 317 -15.82 -63.93 -29.24
#